data_AF-A0A5C3M2N2-F1
#
_entry.id   AF-A0A5C3M2N2-F1
#
_cell.length_a   1.000
_cell.length_b   1.000
_cell.length_c   1.000
_cell.angle_alpha   90.00
_cell.angle_beta   90.00
_cell.angle_gamma   90.00
#
_symmetry.space_group_name_H-M   'P 1'
#
loop_
_entity.id
_entity.type
_entity.pdbx_description
1 polymer ?
#
loop_
_entity_poly.entity_id
_entity_poly.type
_entity_poly.pdbx_seq_one_letter_code
_entity_poly.pdbx_strand_id
1 'polypeptide(L)'
;MKRGFDQKNVHAPITLKSGDKVLEAGTGSGIWLLDLSTEVPNDVEMQGIDIEPRIFPAPETCSNNIQFSVHSVTSLPQAWTDRFTLVHQRLLVASLQEVQWRNAINEMYRVTAPGGWIQLFEPSEWHAGPVNTRHRALITALSHHRGIIWDCYKYIPQMLADAGFVDLKVIQKELPLGKWGGEDGVAHRKNLIEVWWGTKTPILKAGGFGFVNSEQEFDQLMIDLETEWDDTLGSACTWITWCARKPL
;
A
#
# COMPACT_ATOMS: atom_id res chain seq x y z
N MET A 1 -4.08 8.63 -5.03
CA MET A 1 -4.85 7.39 -4.82
C MET A 1 -6.33 7.67 -4.61
N LYS A 2 -6.75 8.38 -3.56
CA LYS A 2 -8.16 8.77 -3.32
C LYS A 2 -8.93 9.27 -4.57
N ARG A 3 -8.31 10.15 -5.36
CA ARG A 3 -8.90 10.64 -6.64
C ARG A 3 -9.28 9.53 -7.62
N GLY A 4 -8.39 8.55 -7.81
CA GLY A 4 -8.65 7.39 -8.67
C GLY A 4 -9.69 6.41 -8.10
N PHE A 5 -10.04 6.55 -6.82
CA PHE A 5 -10.94 5.67 -6.08
C PHE A 5 -12.19 6.40 -5.59
N ASP A 6 -12.85 7.13 -6.50
CA ASP A 6 -14.14 7.81 -6.29
C ASP A 6 -14.12 8.85 -5.16
N GLN A 7 -12.96 9.44 -4.89
CA GLN A 7 -12.75 10.41 -3.81
C GLN A 7 -13.03 9.85 -2.40
N LYS A 8 -12.89 8.53 -2.19
CA LYS A 8 -13.17 7.88 -0.90
C LYS A 8 -11.91 7.31 -0.24
N ASN A 9 -11.85 7.39 1.08
CA ASN A 9 -10.85 6.71 1.90
C ASN A 9 -11.31 5.32 2.38
N VAL A 10 -12.60 5.18 2.68
CA VAL A 10 -13.20 3.93 3.17
C VAL A 10 -14.06 3.31 2.07
N HIS A 11 -13.65 2.11 1.64
CA HIS A 11 -14.33 1.30 0.63
C HIS A 11 -15.08 0.10 1.21
N ALA A 12 -14.69 -0.31 2.42
CA ALA A 12 -15.44 -1.29 3.20
C ALA A 12 -16.86 -0.77 3.44
N PRO A 13 -17.89 -1.64 3.46
CA PRO A 13 -19.28 -1.24 3.63
C PRO A 13 -19.59 -0.94 5.11
N ILE A 14 -18.95 0.11 5.63
CA ILE A 14 -19.02 0.61 7.00
C ILE A 14 -19.11 2.14 6.96
N THR A 15 -19.89 2.69 7.89
CA THR A 15 -19.84 4.11 8.24
C THR A 15 -19.26 4.22 9.64
N LEU A 16 -18.13 4.91 9.77
CA LEU A 16 -17.49 5.18 11.06
C LEU A 16 -18.34 6.17 11.87
N LYS A 17 -18.52 5.87 13.15
CA LYS A 17 -19.37 6.61 14.10
C LYS A 17 -18.57 7.04 15.31
N SER A 18 -19.16 7.93 16.10
CA SER A 18 -18.62 8.36 17.39
C SER A 18 -18.22 7.15 18.26
N GLY A 19 -16.99 7.17 18.77
CA GLY A 19 -16.39 6.10 19.58
C GLY A 19 -15.77 4.94 18.79
N ASP A 20 -15.88 4.89 17.46
CA ASP A 20 -15.19 3.89 16.66
C ASP A 20 -13.67 4.07 16.73
N LYS A 21 -12.95 2.97 16.46
CA LYS A 21 -11.48 2.95 16.48
C LYS A 21 -10.94 2.47 15.15
N VAL A 22 -9.97 3.19 14.60
CA VAL A 22 -9.30 2.90 13.34
C VAL A 22 -7.83 2.62 13.57
N LEU A 23 -7.30 1.58 12.94
CA LEU A 23 -5.87 1.29 12.87
C LEU A 23 -5.39 1.46 11.42
N GLU A 24 -4.31 2.20 11.19
CA GLU A 24 -3.52 2.12 9.95
C GLU A 24 -2.19 1.42 10.24
N ALA A 25 -1.99 0.26 9.62
CA ALA A 25 -0.76 -0.52 9.71
C ALA A 25 0.19 -0.22 8.55
N GLY A 26 1.43 0.17 8.87
CA GLY A 26 2.38 0.69 7.88
C GLY A 26 2.02 2.11 7.45
N THR A 27 1.73 2.97 8.42
CA THR A 27 1.16 4.32 8.17
C THR A 27 2.14 5.26 7.46
N GLY A 28 3.45 5.02 7.56
CA GLY A 28 4.48 5.90 7.01
C GLY A 28 4.26 7.35 7.43
N SER A 29 3.94 8.21 6.47
CA SER A 29 3.68 9.63 6.72
C SER A 29 2.33 9.96 7.37
N GLY A 30 1.50 8.96 7.68
CA GLY A 30 0.18 9.19 8.29
C GLY A 30 -0.84 9.85 7.39
N ILE A 31 -0.52 10.11 6.11
CA ILE A 31 -1.34 10.96 5.24
C ILE A 31 -2.77 10.44 5.01
N TRP A 32 -2.98 9.12 5.08
CA TRP A 32 -4.32 8.55 4.97
C TRP A 32 -5.15 8.80 6.23
N LEU A 33 -4.57 8.60 7.43
CA LEU A 33 -5.25 8.94 8.69
C LEU A 33 -5.55 10.43 8.79
N LEU A 34 -4.61 11.29 8.41
CA LEU A 34 -4.81 12.73 8.41
C LEU A 34 -5.98 13.12 7.49
N ASP A 35 -6.06 12.56 6.29
CA ASP A 35 -7.17 12.84 5.38
C ASP A 35 -8.50 12.25 5.91
N LEU A 36 -8.50 11.00 6.39
CA LEU A 36 -9.68 10.36 6.98
C LEU A 36 -10.24 11.15 8.18
N SER A 37 -9.38 11.73 9.01
CA SER A 37 -9.79 12.52 10.18
C SER A 37 -10.68 13.72 9.85
N THR A 38 -10.61 14.21 8.61
CA THR A 38 -11.45 15.31 8.12
C THR A 38 -12.84 14.86 7.67
N GLU A 39 -13.07 13.55 7.53
CA GLU A 39 -14.28 12.95 6.94
C GLU A 39 -15.17 12.24 7.97
N VAL A 40 -14.70 12.09 9.20
CA VAL A 40 -15.37 11.30 10.26
C VAL A 40 -15.58 12.14 11.53
N PRO A 41 -16.43 11.69 12.47
CA PRO A 41 -16.57 12.35 13.77
C PRO A 41 -15.22 12.54 14.46
N ASN A 42 -15.03 13.69 15.12
CA ASN A 42 -13.77 14.10 15.73
C ASN A 42 -13.35 13.26 16.95
N ASP A 43 -14.24 12.41 17.44
CA ASP A 43 -14.04 11.47 18.54
C ASP A 43 -13.82 10.02 18.08
N VAL A 44 -13.71 9.78 16.77
CA VAL A 44 -13.15 8.52 16.24
C VAL A 44 -11.68 8.44 16.60
N GLU A 45 -11.28 7.43 17.38
CA GLU A 45 -9.89 7.21 17.77
C GLU A 45 -9.12 6.60 16.60
N MET A 46 -7.97 7.18 16.25
CA MET A 46 -7.14 6.72 15.15
C MET A 46 -5.73 6.38 15.63
N GLN A 47 -5.25 5.21 15.24
CA GLN A 47 -3.91 4.74 15.57
C GLN A 47 -3.15 4.47 14.26
N GLY A 48 -2.07 5.19 14.03
CA GLY A 48 -1.09 4.88 12.98
C GLY A 48 0.10 4.12 13.58
N ILE A 49 0.54 3.06 12.93
CA ILE A 49 1.77 2.36 13.31
C ILE A 49 2.69 2.15 12.13
N ASP A 50 3.99 2.28 12.37
CA ASP A 50 5.06 1.93 11.43
C ASP A 50 6.29 1.47 12.23
N ILE A 51 7.19 0.72 11.59
CA ILE A 51 8.48 0.38 12.18
C ILE A 51 9.46 1.56 12.09
N GLU A 52 9.20 2.51 11.19
CA GLU A 52 10.06 3.65 10.91
C GLU A 52 9.40 4.97 11.34
N PRO A 53 9.75 5.52 12.53
CA PRO A 53 9.12 6.74 13.03
C PRO A 53 9.59 8.03 12.33
N ARG A 54 10.68 8.01 11.54
CA ARG A 54 11.29 9.22 10.97
C ARG A 54 10.36 10.05 10.10
N ILE A 55 9.34 9.42 9.52
CA ILE A 55 8.37 10.08 8.63
C ILE A 55 7.02 10.33 9.29
N PHE A 56 6.86 10.04 10.58
CA PHE A 56 5.63 10.37 11.30
C PHE A 56 5.34 11.87 11.24
N PRO A 57 4.06 12.27 11.16
CA PRO A 57 3.67 13.66 11.30
C PRO A 57 4.17 14.26 12.61
N ALA A 58 4.53 15.54 12.57
CA ALA A 58 4.89 16.26 13.78
C ALA A 58 3.66 16.35 14.70
N PRO A 59 3.80 16.09 16.02
CA PRO A 59 2.66 16.04 16.94
C PRO A 59 1.72 17.24 16.87
N GLU A 60 2.27 18.44 16.66
CA GLU A 60 1.54 19.71 16.52
C GLU A 60 0.67 19.81 15.26
N THR A 61 0.90 18.96 14.27
CA THR A 61 0.10 18.88 13.03
C THR A 61 -1.03 17.86 13.11
N CYS A 62 -1.05 17.06 14.18
CA CYS A 62 -2.04 15.99 14.38
C CYS A 62 -3.25 16.52 15.15
N SER A 63 -4.43 16.07 14.77
CA SER A 63 -5.62 16.21 15.61
C SER A 63 -5.50 15.34 16.86
N ASN A 64 -6.15 15.76 17.95
CA ASN A 64 -6.07 15.08 19.26
C ASN A 64 -6.56 13.61 19.24
N ASN A 65 -7.29 13.21 18.20
CA ASN A 65 -7.82 11.86 18.04
C ASN A 65 -6.90 10.92 17.24
N ILE A 66 -5.73 11.38 16.77
CA ILE A 66 -4.76 10.54 16.06
C ILE A 66 -3.51 10.34 16.91
N GLN A 67 -3.06 9.08 17.03
CA GLN A 67 -1.82 8.72 17.69
C GLN A 67 -0.93 7.91 16.75
N PHE A 68 0.37 8.17 16.78
CA PHE A 68 1.38 7.42 16.03
C PHE A 68 2.31 6.70 17.01
N SER A 69 2.59 5.43 16.75
CA SER A 69 3.52 4.65 17.58
C SER A 69 4.31 3.61 16.77
N VAL A 70 5.46 3.21 17.31
CA VAL A 70 6.36 2.28 16.64
C VAL A 70 5.94 0.84 16.94
N HIS A 71 5.41 0.14 15.94
CA HIS A 71 5.09 -1.28 16.01
C HIS A 71 5.30 -1.98 14.66
N SER A 72 5.67 -3.26 14.70
CA SER A 72 5.60 -4.11 13.51
C SER A 72 4.16 -4.55 13.28
N VAL A 73 3.70 -4.48 12.03
CA VAL A 73 2.40 -5.05 11.63
C VAL A 73 2.33 -6.57 11.88
N THR A 74 3.47 -7.25 11.98
CA THR A 74 3.54 -8.70 12.25
C THR A 74 3.49 -9.05 13.74
N SER A 75 3.43 -8.06 14.63
CA SER A 75 3.42 -8.25 16.09
C SER A 75 2.85 -7.01 16.77
N LEU A 76 1.52 -6.87 16.73
CA LEU A 76 0.78 -5.78 17.34
C LEU A 76 0.60 -6.02 18.85
N PRO A 77 0.37 -4.96 19.66
CA PRO A 77 0.10 -5.12 21.09
C PRO A 77 -1.04 -6.11 21.39
N GLN A 78 -0.83 -7.00 22.37
CA GLN A 78 -1.84 -7.99 22.75
C GLN A 78 -3.15 -7.35 23.25
N ALA A 79 -3.02 -6.21 23.94
CA ALA A 79 -4.14 -5.43 24.47
C ALA A 79 -5.07 -4.86 23.37
N TRP A 80 -4.69 -4.94 22.09
CA TRP A 80 -5.49 -4.45 20.98
C TRP A 80 -6.41 -5.50 20.35
N THR A 81 -6.49 -6.70 20.93
CA THR A 81 -7.42 -7.74 20.48
C THR A 81 -8.85 -7.19 20.43
N ASP A 82 -9.55 -7.43 19.33
CA ASP A 82 -10.96 -7.04 19.12
C ASP A 82 -11.25 -5.53 19.32
N ARG A 83 -10.27 -4.66 19.03
CA ARG A 83 -10.34 -3.23 19.36
C ARG A 83 -10.86 -2.35 18.23
N PHE A 84 -10.48 -2.64 16.99
CA PHE A 84 -10.63 -1.68 15.88
C PHE A 84 -11.82 -2.03 14.98
N THR A 85 -12.73 -1.07 14.81
CA THR A 85 -13.87 -1.18 13.87
C THR A 85 -13.38 -1.22 12.42
N LEU A 86 -12.29 -0.53 12.11
CA LEU A 86 -11.62 -0.57 10.81
C LEU A 86 -10.10 -0.73 10.96
N VAL A 87 -9.53 -1.71 10.26
CA VAL A 87 -8.08 -1.86 10.09
C VAL A 87 -7.73 -1.60 8.63
N HIS A 88 -6.83 -0.67 8.39
CA HIS A 88 -6.37 -0.26 7.07
C HIS A 88 -4.87 -0.56 6.91
N GLN A 89 -4.46 -0.97 5.71
CA GLN A 89 -3.07 -1.13 5.34
C GLN A 89 -2.90 -0.85 3.85
N ARG A 90 -1.79 -0.21 3.46
CA ARG A 90 -1.45 -0.03 2.06
C ARG A 90 0.05 -0.09 1.77
N LEU A 91 0.41 -0.48 0.55
CA LEU A 91 1.76 -0.39 -0.01
C LEU A 91 2.85 -1.15 0.75
N LEU A 92 2.51 -2.24 1.46
CA LEU A 92 3.50 -3.09 2.12
C LEU A 92 4.03 -4.20 1.20
N VAL A 93 3.59 -4.25 -0.07
CA VAL A 93 4.12 -5.18 -1.10
C VAL A 93 5.64 -5.09 -1.25
N ALA A 94 6.24 -3.91 -1.04
CA ALA A 94 7.69 -3.70 -1.15
C ALA A 94 8.47 -4.04 0.13
N SER A 95 7.79 -4.49 1.19
CA SER A 95 8.36 -4.61 2.54
C SER A 95 8.21 -5.99 3.14
N LEU A 96 7.10 -6.70 2.87
CA LEU A 96 6.79 -7.98 3.52
C LEU A 96 7.13 -9.18 2.65
N GLN A 97 7.77 -10.17 3.28
CA GLN A 97 7.92 -11.53 2.75
C GLN A 97 6.62 -12.32 2.93
N GLU A 98 6.48 -13.48 2.28
CA GLU A 98 5.25 -14.29 2.34
C GLU A 98 4.82 -14.64 3.78
N VAL A 99 5.75 -15.14 4.60
CA VAL A 99 5.45 -15.50 5.99
C VAL A 99 5.01 -14.26 6.79
N GLN A 100 5.62 -13.11 6.50
CA GLN A 100 5.28 -11.86 7.17
C GLN A 100 3.90 -11.34 6.75
N TRP A 101 3.50 -11.52 5.48
CA TRP A 101 2.15 -11.23 5.02
C TRP A 101 1.10 -12.04 5.78
N ARG A 102 1.32 -13.35 5.94
CA ARG A 102 0.42 -14.20 6.73
C ARG A 102 0.34 -13.75 8.19
N ASN A 103 1.48 -13.47 8.81
CA ASN A 103 1.54 -12.98 10.19
C ASN A 103 0.83 -11.62 10.35
N ALA A 104 1.06 -10.69 9.41
CA ALA A 104 0.42 -9.39 9.39
C ALA A 104 -1.10 -9.50 9.29
N ILE A 105 -1.61 -10.31 8.37
CA ILE A 105 -3.06 -10.51 8.19
C ILE A 105 -3.68 -11.18 9.42
N ASN A 106 -3.00 -12.14 10.05
CA ASN A 106 -3.47 -12.76 11.30
C ASN A 106 -3.51 -11.76 12.46
N GLU A 107 -2.49 -10.91 12.60
CA GLU A 107 -2.48 -9.85 13.62
C GLU A 107 -3.56 -8.80 13.35
N MET A 108 -3.76 -8.40 12.09
CA MET A 108 -4.85 -7.51 11.71
C MET A 108 -6.21 -8.13 12.02
N TYR A 109 -6.43 -9.42 11.73
CA TYR A 109 -7.63 -10.15 12.12
C TYR A 109 -7.85 -10.14 13.63
N ARG A 110 -6.80 -10.42 14.42
CA ARG A 110 -6.88 -10.43 15.89
C ARG A 110 -7.32 -9.08 16.44
N VAL A 111 -6.79 -7.97 15.91
CA VAL A 111 -7.09 -6.63 16.43
C VAL A 111 -8.37 -6.01 15.85
N THR A 112 -8.86 -6.49 14.70
CA THR A 112 -10.19 -6.11 14.19
C THR A 112 -11.26 -6.60 15.18
N ALA A 113 -12.18 -5.71 15.56
CA ALA A 113 -13.33 -6.04 16.40
C ALA A 113 -14.30 -7.00 15.68
N PRO A 114 -15.06 -7.86 16.40
CA PRO A 114 -16.13 -8.64 15.80
C PRO A 114 -17.11 -7.76 15.03
N GLY A 115 -17.43 -8.14 13.79
CA GLY A 115 -18.22 -7.30 12.86
C GLY A 115 -17.46 -6.12 12.22
N GLY A 116 -16.23 -5.84 12.66
CA GLY A 116 -15.33 -4.84 12.06
C GLY A 116 -14.75 -5.28 10.72
N TRP A 117 -14.09 -4.35 10.04
CA TRP A 117 -13.60 -4.53 8.68
C TRP A 117 -12.08 -4.35 8.58
N ILE A 118 -11.48 -5.11 7.67
CA ILE A 118 -10.14 -4.84 7.15
C ILE A 118 -10.25 -4.26 5.74
N GLN A 119 -9.34 -3.35 5.40
CA GLN A 119 -9.15 -2.79 4.07
C GLN A 119 -7.66 -2.80 3.70
N LEU A 120 -7.28 -3.62 2.73
CA LEU A 120 -5.91 -3.69 2.20
C LEU A 120 -5.84 -3.05 0.82
N PHE A 121 -4.75 -2.35 0.52
CA PHE A 121 -4.56 -1.64 -0.75
C PHE A 121 -3.17 -1.88 -1.34
N GLU A 122 -3.07 -2.58 -2.46
CA GLU A 122 -1.80 -2.92 -3.11
C GLU A 122 -1.86 -2.74 -4.64
N PRO A 123 -0.71 -2.48 -5.30
CA PRO A 123 -0.62 -2.57 -6.75
C PRO A 123 -0.61 -4.04 -7.20
N SER A 124 -0.97 -4.25 -8.47
CA SER A 124 -0.81 -5.55 -9.14
C SER A 124 0.14 -5.43 -10.32
N GLU A 125 -0.38 -5.22 -11.52
CA GLU A 125 0.41 -5.07 -12.74
C GLU A 125 0.44 -3.62 -13.23
N TRP A 126 1.56 -3.23 -13.84
CA TRP A 126 1.65 -2.01 -14.62
C TRP A 126 2.22 -2.33 -16.00
N HIS A 127 1.72 -1.64 -17.04
CA HIS A 127 2.05 -1.95 -18.42
C HIS A 127 2.21 -0.69 -19.26
N ALA A 128 3.03 -0.80 -20.30
CA ALA A 128 3.25 0.20 -21.34
C ALA A 128 3.89 -0.49 -22.55
N GLY A 129 5.22 -0.48 -22.66
CA GLY A 129 5.97 -1.07 -23.75
C GLY A 129 7.17 -1.93 -23.31
N PRO A 130 8.18 -2.11 -24.18
CA PRO A 130 9.34 -2.96 -23.89
C PRO A 130 10.21 -2.45 -22.74
N VAL A 131 10.35 -1.14 -22.53
CA VAL A 131 11.13 -0.59 -21.41
C VAL A 131 10.47 -0.96 -20.09
N ASN A 132 9.15 -0.82 -20.01
CA ASN A 132 8.35 -1.26 -18.88
C ASN A 132 8.49 -2.75 -18.61
N THR A 133 8.47 -3.57 -19.66
CA THR A 133 8.65 -5.02 -19.55
C THR A 133 10.01 -5.36 -18.93
N ARG A 134 11.07 -4.69 -19.38
CA ARG A 134 12.42 -4.82 -18.80
C ARG A 134 12.46 -4.37 -17.34
N HIS A 135 11.83 -3.23 -17.02
CA HIS A 135 11.76 -2.72 -15.65
C HIS A 135 11.02 -3.69 -14.70
N ARG A 136 9.88 -4.24 -15.12
CA ARG A 136 9.15 -5.27 -14.35
C ARG A 136 10.01 -6.49 -14.03
N ALA A 137 10.77 -6.97 -15.02
CA ALA A 137 11.66 -8.10 -14.82
C ALA A 137 12.77 -7.78 -13.79
N LEU A 138 13.33 -6.57 -13.84
CA LEU A 138 14.29 -6.08 -12.85
C LEU A 138 13.68 -6.01 -11.43
N ILE A 139 12.48 -5.43 -11.27
CA ILE A 139 11.79 -5.37 -9.97
C ILE A 139 11.45 -6.77 -9.45
N THR A 140 11.04 -7.68 -10.34
CA THR A 140 10.79 -9.08 -9.97
C THR A 140 12.06 -9.76 -9.45
N ALA A 141 13.19 -9.57 -10.14
CA ALA A 141 14.48 -10.11 -9.70
C ALA A 141 14.91 -9.54 -8.33
N LEU A 142 14.74 -8.23 -8.11
CA LEU A 142 15.00 -7.59 -6.82
C LEU A 142 14.12 -8.17 -5.70
N SER A 143 12.82 -8.32 -5.96
CA SER A 143 11.87 -8.86 -4.99
C SER A 143 12.22 -10.29 -4.60
N HIS A 144 12.53 -11.15 -5.58
CA HIS A 144 12.99 -12.51 -5.33
C HIS A 144 14.29 -12.54 -4.50
N HIS A 145 15.26 -11.69 -4.83
CA HIS A 145 16.51 -11.59 -4.07
C HIS A 145 16.29 -11.20 -2.59
N ARG A 146 15.23 -10.44 -2.31
CA ARG A 146 14.87 -10.01 -0.95
C ARG A 146 13.86 -10.93 -0.24
N GLY A 147 13.39 -11.99 -0.89
CA GLY A 147 12.31 -12.85 -0.40
C GLY A 147 10.94 -12.16 -0.34
N ILE A 148 10.79 -11.03 -1.03
CA ILE A 148 9.54 -10.28 -1.12
C ILE A 148 8.65 -10.92 -2.19
N ILE A 149 7.38 -11.11 -1.87
CA ILE A 149 6.37 -11.56 -2.84
C ILE A 149 5.72 -10.37 -3.52
N TRP A 150 6.32 -9.93 -4.62
CA TRP A 150 5.82 -8.77 -5.38
C TRP A 150 4.39 -8.96 -5.90
N ASP A 151 4.01 -10.20 -6.21
CA ASP A 151 2.66 -10.56 -6.63
C ASP A 151 1.77 -10.98 -5.45
N CYS A 152 1.96 -10.35 -4.27
CA CYS A 152 1.16 -10.60 -3.07
C CYS A 152 -0.36 -10.53 -3.33
N TYR A 153 -0.78 -9.70 -4.29
CA TYR A 153 -2.17 -9.56 -4.72
C TYR A 153 -2.84 -10.88 -5.13
N LYS A 154 -2.06 -11.87 -5.59
CA LYS A 154 -2.58 -13.21 -5.92
C LYS A 154 -2.94 -14.02 -4.68
N TYR A 155 -2.27 -13.76 -3.57
CA TYR A 155 -2.36 -14.56 -2.35
C TYR A 155 -3.21 -13.89 -1.26
N ILE A 156 -3.34 -12.56 -1.28
CA ILE A 156 -4.13 -11.79 -0.30
C ILE A 156 -5.56 -12.34 -0.11
N PRO A 157 -6.35 -12.66 -1.16
CA PRO A 157 -7.68 -13.22 -0.98
C PRO A 157 -7.70 -14.50 -0.13
N GLN A 158 -6.75 -15.42 -0.40
CA GLN A 158 -6.65 -16.66 0.35
C GLN A 158 -6.14 -16.41 1.77
N MET A 159 -5.16 -15.53 1.96
CA MET A 159 -4.65 -15.18 3.29
C MET A 159 -5.75 -14.56 4.18
N LEU A 160 -6.62 -13.72 3.61
CA LEU A 160 -7.78 -13.17 4.32
C LEU A 160 -8.77 -14.26 4.73
N ALA A 161 -9.06 -15.20 3.83
CA ALA A 161 -9.94 -16.33 4.12
C ALA A 161 -9.35 -17.26 5.19
N ASP A 162 -8.06 -17.60 5.08
CA ASP A 162 -7.33 -18.45 6.04
C ASP A 162 -7.32 -17.83 7.45
N ALA A 163 -7.24 -16.51 7.55
CA ALA A 163 -7.30 -15.79 8.83
C ALA A 163 -8.71 -15.77 9.46
N GLY A 164 -9.76 -16.09 8.68
CA GLY A 164 -11.15 -16.14 9.14
C GLY A 164 -12.01 -14.94 8.75
N PHE A 165 -11.51 -14.03 7.89
CA PHE A 165 -12.35 -12.97 7.34
C PHE A 165 -13.42 -13.53 6.39
N VAL A 166 -14.57 -12.88 6.37
CA VAL A 166 -15.74 -13.20 5.53
C VAL A 166 -16.17 -11.99 4.70
N ASP A 167 -17.17 -12.14 3.83
CA ASP A 167 -17.74 -11.07 3.01
C ASP A 167 -16.70 -10.30 2.17
N LEU A 168 -15.74 -11.03 1.59
CA LEU A 168 -14.68 -10.45 0.78
C LEU A 168 -15.26 -9.67 -0.40
N LYS A 169 -14.92 -8.38 -0.46
CA LYS A 169 -15.17 -7.49 -1.58
C LYS A 169 -13.85 -7.05 -2.18
N VAL A 170 -13.72 -7.18 -3.50
CA VAL A 170 -12.54 -6.75 -4.25
C VAL A 170 -12.92 -5.59 -5.14
N ILE A 171 -12.15 -4.50 -5.06
CA ILE A 171 -12.29 -3.33 -5.94
C ILE A 171 -10.99 -3.20 -6.69
N GLN A 172 -11.05 -3.33 -8.00
CA GLN A 172 -9.90 -3.20 -8.88
C GLN A 172 -10.11 -1.99 -9.79
N LYS A 173 -9.09 -1.14 -9.88
CA LYS A 173 -9.07 -0.01 -10.79
C LYS A 173 -7.73 0.11 -11.48
N GLU A 174 -7.80 0.25 -12.79
CA GLU A 174 -6.65 0.61 -13.60
C GLU A 174 -6.57 2.13 -13.68
N LEU A 175 -5.42 2.69 -13.29
CA LEU A 175 -5.17 4.13 -13.30
C LEU A 175 -4.09 4.45 -14.34
N PRO A 176 -4.30 5.50 -15.16
CA PRO A 176 -3.37 5.82 -16.23
C PRO A 176 -2.01 6.25 -15.70
N LEU A 177 -0.97 6.05 -16.50
CA LEU A 177 0.40 6.49 -16.24
C LEU A 177 0.84 7.42 -17.36
N GLY A 178 1.26 8.63 -17.02
CA GLY A 178 1.85 9.56 -17.97
C GLY A 178 0.86 10.48 -18.67
N LYS A 179 1.40 11.30 -19.58
CA LYS A 179 0.72 12.46 -20.19
C LYS A 179 -0.59 12.13 -20.88
N TRP A 180 -0.72 10.94 -21.47
CA TRP A 180 -1.96 10.52 -22.14
C TRP A 180 -3.16 10.45 -21.19
N GLY A 181 -2.90 10.21 -19.89
CA GLY A 181 -3.91 10.18 -18.82
C GLY A 181 -4.24 11.54 -18.22
N GLY A 182 -3.80 12.64 -18.83
CA GLY A 182 -4.00 13.99 -18.30
C GLY A 182 -3.28 14.22 -16.96
N GLU A 183 -3.79 15.17 -16.16
CA GLU A 183 -3.16 15.56 -14.89
C GLU A 183 -3.04 14.40 -13.89
N ASP A 184 -4.05 13.53 -13.82
CA ASP A 184 -4.04 12.36 -12.95
C ASP A 184 -2.99 11.34 -13.40
N GLY A 185 -2.86 11.11 -14.71
CA GLY A 185 -1.82 10.23 -15.28
C GLY A 185 -0.40 10.74 -15.00
N VAL A 186 -0.18 12.05 -15.17
CA VAL A 186 1.12 12.69 -14.86
C VAL A 186 1.46 12.58 -13.37
N ALA A 187 0.51 12.89 -12.49
CA ALA A 187 0.71 12.80 -11.05
C ALA A 187 0.98 11.35 -10.61
N HIS A 188 0.26 10.39 -11.18
CA HIS A 188 0.43 8.96 -10.89
C HIS A 188 1.78 8.43 -11.36
N ARG A 189 2.19 8.73 -12.61
CA ARG A 189 3.53 8.43 -13.12
C ARG A 189 4.60 8.95 -12.18
N LYS A 190 4.54 10.25 -11.84
CA LYS A 190 5.54 10.88 -10.98
C LYS A 190 5.73 10.13 -9.66
N ASN A 191 4.62 9.80 -8.99
CA ASN A 191 4.66 9.08 -7.72
C ASN A 191 5.32 7.68 -7.86
N LEU A 192 5.00 6.93 -8.91
CA LEU A 192 5.59 5.60 -9.11
C LEU A 192 7.06 5.68 -9.53
N ILE A 193 7.43 6.63 -10.39
CA ILE A 193 8.82 6.85 -10.79
C ILE A 193 9.69 7.18 -9.57
N GLU A 194 9.23 8.04 -8.66
CA GLU A 194 9.94 8.35 -7.40
C GLU A 194 10.16 7.09 -6.53
N VAL A 195 9.17 6.20 -6.46
CA VAL A 195 9.32 4.90 -5.78
C VAL A 195 10.40 4.05 -6.46
N TRP A 196 10.39 3.98 -7.80
CA TRP A 196 11.36 3.19 -8.55
C TRP A 196 12.78 3.74 -8.44
N TRP A 197 12.96 5.06 -8.39
CA TRP A 197 14.25 5.68 -8.11
C TRP A 197 14.84 5.22 -6.77
N GLY A 198 13.99 5.02 -5.75
CA GLY A 198 14.41 4.47 -4.46
C GLY A 198 15.00 3.05 -4.51
N THR A 199 14.77 2.32 -5.61
CA THR A 199 15.29 0.96 -5.80
C THR A 199 16.71 0.93 -6.37
N LYS A 200 17.28 2.07 -6.80
CA LYS A 200 18.64 2.17 -7.36
C LYS A 200 19.68 1.48 -6.47
N THR A 201 19.79 1.93 -5.23
CA THR A 201 20.81 1.45 -4.28
C THR A 201 20.74 -0.07 -4.05
N PRO A 202 19.58 -0.67 -3.69
CA PRO A 202 19.52 -2.11 -3.49
C PRO A 202 19.76 -2.91 -4.78
N ILE A 203 19.34 -2.42 -5.95
CA ILE A 203 19.59 -3.07 -7.24
C ILE A 203 21.09 -3.12 -7.54
N LEU A 204 21.78 -1.98 -7.45
CA LEU A 204 23.20 -1.90 -7.76
C LEU A 204 24.06 -2.70 -6.77
N LYS A 205 23.69 -2.70 -5.47
CA LYS A 205 24.36 -3.54 -4.46
C LYS A 205 24.21 -5.04 -4.75
N ALA A 206 23.12 -5.45 -5.38
CA ALA A 206 22.89 -6.83 -5.78
C ALA A 206 23.51 -7.19 -7.16
N GLY A 207 24.30 -6.29 -7.75
CA GLY A 207 24.93 -6.51 -9.05
C GLY A 207 23.99 -6.34 -10.24
N GLY A 208 22.85 -5.65 -10.05
CA GLY A 208 21.97 -5.21 -11.13
C GLY A 208 21.21 -6.31 -11.89
N PHE A 209 21.33 -7.57 -11.45
CA PHE A 209 20.59 -8.74 -11.94
C PHE A 209 20.68 -8.98 -13.46
N GLY A 210 21.75 -8.50 -14.10
CA GLY A 210 21.93 -8.59 -15.55
C GLY A 210 21.07 -7.59 -16.36
N PHE A 211 20.36 -6.67 -15.69
CA PHE A 211 19.59 -5.63 -16.37
C PHE A 211 20.34 -4.30 -16.44
N VAL A 212 21.14 -3.97 -15.43
CA VAL A 212 21.93 -2.73 -15.38
C VAL A 212 23.29 -3.01 -14.72
N ASN A 213 24.35 -2.33 -15.14
CA ASN A 213 25.71 -2.56 -14.62
C ASN A 213 26.32 -1.32 -13.94
N SER A 214 25.64 -0.19 -14.00
CA SER A 214 26.12 1.08 -13.47
C SER A 214 24.97 1.97 -13.01
N GLU A 215 25.28 3.00 -12.23
CA GLU A 215 24.31 4.06 -11.91
C GLU A 215 23.76 4.70 -13.18
N GLN A 216 24.61 4.97 -14.18
CA GLN A 216 24.19 5.60 -15.43
C GLN A 216 23.19 4.72 -16.21
N GLU A 217 23.38 3.40 -16.24
CA GLU A 217 22.44 2.48 -16.90
C GLU A 217 21.10 2.42 -16.17
N PHE A 218 21.10 2.45 -14.83
CA PHE A 218 19.87 2.53 -14.05
C PHE A 218 19.13 3.85 -14.32
N ASP A 219 19.85 4.97 -14.35
CA ASP A 219 19.26 6.30 -14.54
C ASP A 219 18.63 6.42 -15.91
N GLN A 220 19.32 5.92 -16.93
CA GLN A 220 18.78 5.87 -18.27
C GLN A 220 17.54 4.99 -18.35
N LEU A 221 17.54 3.82 -17.69
CA LEU A 221 16.36 2.96 -17.65
C LEU A 221 15.14 3.67 -17.02
N MET A 222 15.34 4.49 -15.98
CA MET A 222 14.25 5.24 -15.34
C MET A 222 13.74 6.38 -16.22
N ILE A 223 14.64 7.10 -16.90
CA ILE A 223 14.28 8.16 -17.86
C ILE A 223 13.51 7.57 -19.05
N ASP A 224 13.99 6.44 -19.59
CA ASP A 224 13.34 5.73 -20.69
C ASP A 224 11.96 5.21 -20.27
N LEU A 225 11.83 4.70 -19.04
CA LEU A 225 10.57 4.21 -18.49
C LEU A 225 9.55 5.35 -18.36
N GLU A 226 9.97 6.49 -17.80
CA GLU A 226 9.11 7.66 -17.65
C GLU A 226 8.64 8.19 -19.02
N THR A 227 9.55 8.22 -19.99
CA THR A 227 9.26 8.61 -21.38
C THR A 227 8.30 7.64 -22.05
N GLU A 228 8.53 6.33 -21.90
CA GLU A 228 7.65 5.30 -22.49
C GLU A 228 6.22 5.40 -21.92
N TRP A 229 6.07 5.64 -20.62
CA TRP A 229 4.73 5.84 -20.04
C TRP A 229 4.04 7.09 -20.59
N ASP A 230 4.79 8.16 -20.84
CA ASP A 230 4.23 9.38 -21.43
C ASP A 230 3.77 9.22 -22.88
N ASP A 231 4.53 8.46 -23.67
CA ASP A 231 4.34 8.37 -25.10
C ASP A 231 3.48 7.16 -25.51
N THR A 232 3.21 6.22 -24.60
CA THR A 232 2.40 5.03 -24.86
C THR A 232 0.95 5.24 -24.44
N LEU A 233 0.04 5.35 -25.41
CA LEU A 233 -1.39 5.37 -25.14
C LEU A 233 -1.83 4.06 -24.45
N GLY A 234 -2.50 4.19 -23.31
CA GLY A 234 -2.98 3.06 -22.52
C GLY A 234 -2.02 2.56 -21.45
N SER A 235 -0.82 3.17 -21.29
CA SER A 235 0.08 2.80 -20.20
C SER A 235 -0.56 3.05 -18.84
N ALA A 236 -0.59 2.03 -17.97
CA ALA A 236 -1.39 2.10 -16.75
C ALA A 236 -0.83 1.21 -15.64
N CYS A 237 -1.29 1.44 -14.40
CA CYS A 237 -1.07 0.54 -13.26
C CYS A 237 -2.40 0.18 -12.62
N THR A 238 -2.60 -1.12 -12.39
CA THR A 238 -3.77 -1.67 -11.72
C THR A 238 -3.57 -1.72 -10.22
N TRP A 239 -4.52 -1.13 -9.50
CA TRP A 239 -4.58 -1.07 -8.06
C TRP A 239 -5.78 -1.87 -7.55
N ILE A 240 -5.58 -2.57 -6.44
CA ILE A 240 -6.60 -3.45 -5.88
C ILE A 240 -6.81 -3.09 -4.41
N THR A 241 -8.08 -3.01 -4.02
CA THR A 241 -8.52 -2.91 -2.64
C THR A 241 -9.29 -4.17 -2.26
N TRP A 242 -8.91 -4.81 -1.17
CA TRP A 242 -9.66 -5.90 -0.57
C TRP A 242 -10.30 -5.42 0.72
N CYS A 243 -11.62 -5.56 0.82
CA CYS A 243 -12.36 -5.31 2.05
C CYS A 243 -12.94 -6.62 2.53
N ALA A 244 -12.72 -6.98 3.79
CA ALA A 244 -13.30 -8.20 4.36
C ALA A 244 -13.71 -7.94 5.82
N ARG A 245 -14.72 -8.67 6.29
CA ARG A 245 -15.32 -8.47 7.60
C ARG A 245 -14.89 -9.57 8.56
N LYS A 246 -14.62 -9.21 9.81
CA LYS A 246 -14.50 -10.20 10.88
C LYS A 246 -15.90 -10.69 11.28
N PRO A 247 -16.15 -12.00 11.41
CA PRO A 247 -17.41 -12.51 11.95
C PRO A 247 -17.76 -11.91 13.33
N LEU A 248 -19.04 -11.99 13.70
CA LEU A 248 -19.53 -11.58 15.03
C LEU A 248 -19.13 -12.60 16.11
#